data_AF-A0A6J4S0N5-F1
#
_entry.id   AF-A0A6J4S0N5-F1
#
_cell.length_a   1.000
_cell.length_b   1.000
_cell.length_c   1.000
_cell.angle_alpha   90.00
_cell.angle_beta   90.00
_cell.angle_gamma   90.00
#
_symmetry.space_group_name_H-M   'P 1'
#
loop_
_entity.id
_entity.type
_entity.pdbx_description
1 polymer ?
#
loop_
_entity_poly.entity_id
_entity_poly.type
_entity_poly.pdbx_seq_one_letter_code
_entity_poly.pdbx_strand_id
1 'polypeptide(L)'
;MLTDYHVHLRPDEPAAVASEYFTAANAERYREVAADRGIAELGVAEHIHRFTQSLEVWQHPWYRQWATDDLDAYAAFVREETDLRLGLEVDY
;
A
#
# COMPACT_ATOMS: atom_id res chain seq x y z
N MET A 1 12.57 -13.17 15.23
CA MET A 1 11.35 -13.11 14.41
C MET A 1 11.68 -12.27 13.20
N LEU A 2 11.49 -12.78 11.97
CA LEU A 2 11.72 -11.97 10.76
C LEU A 2 10.48 -11.16 10.45
N THR A 3 10.70 -9.90 10.05
CA THR A 3 9.64 -8.93 9.76
C THR A 3 10.00 -8.21 8.47
N ASP A 4 8.97 -7.92 7.68
CA ASP A 4 9.09 -7.05 6.52
C ASP A 4 7.91 -6.06 6.57
N TYR A 5 8.20 -4.77 6.68
CA TYR A 5 7.18 -3.74 6.75
C TYR A 5 7.14 -2.85 5.50
N HIS A 6 7.83 -3.27 4.44
CA HIS A 6 7.95 -2.48 3.20
C HIS A 6 7.57 -3.32 1.98
N VAL A 7 6.26 -3.56 1.84
CA VAL A 7 5.67 -4.15 0.65
C VAL A 7 4.67 -3.17 0.02
N HIS A 8 4.58 -3.24 -1.30
CA HIS A 8 3.52 -2.62 -2.10
C HIS A 8 2.61 -3.73 -2.64
N LEU A 9 1.30 -3.57 -2.54
CA LEU A 9 0.32 -4.56 -3.01
C LEU A 9 0.06 -4.44 -4.50
N ARG A 10 0.44 -3.33 -5.12
CA ARG A 10 0.28 -3.06 -6.55
C ARG A 10 1.61 -2.71 -7.24
N PRO A 11 1.72 -2.96 -8.55
CA PRO A 11 2.80 -2.42 -9.38
C PRO A 11 2.76 -0.89 -9.52
N ASP A 12 3.89 -0.29 -9.90
CA ASP A 12 4.02 1.16 -10.06
C ASP A 12 3.41 1.72 -11.36
N GLU A 13 2.86 0.88 -12.23
CA GLU A 13 2.35 1.32 -13.52
C GLU A 13 1.06 2.18 -13.39
N PRO A 14 0.81 3.14 -14.29
CA PRO A 14 -0.39 3.98 -14.24
C PRO A 14 -1.71 3.23 -14.28
N ALA A 15 -1.73 2.05 -14.92
CA ALA A 15 -2.93 1.22 -15.04
C ALA A 15 -3.23 0.42 -13.76
N ALA A 16 -2.29 0.32 -12.82
CA ALA A 16 -2.46 -0.43 -11.58
C ALA A 16 -3.31 0.37 -10.57
N VAL A 17 -4.63 0.23 -10.69
CA VAL A 17 -5.60 0.95 -9.86
C VAL A 17 -5.93 0.21 -8.55
N ALA A 18 -6.21 0.97 -7.49
CA ALA A 18 -6.48 0.42 -6.16
C ALA A 18 -7.58 -0.68 -6.17
N SER A 19 -8.65 -0.49 -6.95
CA SER A 19 -9.78 -1.44 -7.01
C SER A 19 -9.41 -2.84 -7.52
N GLU A 20 -8.29 -2.99 -8.22
CA GLU A 20 -7.83 -4.30 -8.72
C GLU A 20 -6.87 -4.99 -7.74
N TYR A 21 -6.09 -4.22 -6.98
CA TYR A 21 -4.97 -4.73 -6.19
C TYR A 21 -5.22 -4.70 -4.67
N PHE A 22 -6.06 -3.78 -4.18
CA PHE A 22 -6.44 -3.72 -2.76
C PHE A 22 -7.61 -4.68 -2.54
N THR A 23 -7.29 -5.97 -2.62
CA THR A 23 -8.23 -7.06 -2.37
C THR A 23 -7.64 -8.00 -1.33
N ALA A 24 -8.51 -8.58 -0.48
CA ALA A 24 -8.08 -9.58 0.50
C ALA A 24 -7.35 -10.76 -0.15
N ALA A 25 -7.79 -11.18 -1.34
CA ALA A 25 -7.15 -12.26 -2.09
C ALA A 25 -5.72 -11.91 -2.53
N ASN A 26 -5.44 -10.66 -2.91
CA ASN A 26 -4.08 -10.24 -3.22
C ASN A 26 -3.23 -10.17 -1.95
N ALA A 27 -3.73 -9.57 -0.87
CA ALA A 27 -3.03 -9.51 0.41
C ALA A 27 -2.66 -10.91 0.95
N GLU A 28 -3.57 -11.87 0.85
CA GLU A 28 -3.32 -13.26 1.27
C GLU A 28 -2.15 -13.89 0.51
N ARG A 29 -2.03 -13.65 -0.80
CA ARG A 29 -0.91 -14.19 -1.60
C ARG A 29 0.44 -13.65 -1.13
N TYR A 30 0.52 -12.38 -0.75
CA TYR A 30 1.73 -11.82 -0.14
C TYR A 30 2.01 -12.46 1.22
N ARG A 31 0.95 -12.71 2.01
CA ARG A 31 1.05 -13.33 3.33
C ARG A 31 1.56 -14.78 3.27
N GLU A 32 1.03 -15.58 2.34
CA GLU A 32 1.45 -16.96 2.07
C GLU A 32 2.94 -17.01 1.73
N VAL A 33 3.38 -16.20 0.76
CA VAL A 33 4.79 -16.15 0.33
C VAL A 33 5.70 -15.66 1.46
N ALA A 34 5.26 -14.69 2.27
CA ALA A 34 6.01 -14.23 3.43
C ALA A 34 6.18 -15.33 4.49
N ALA A 35 5.11 -16.09 4.76
CA ALA A 35 5.15 -17.21 5.70
C ALA A 35 6.10 -18.32 5.23
N ASP A 36 6.07 -18.68 3.95
CA ASP A 36 6.99 -19.66 3.35
C ASP A 36 8.47 -19.24 3.48
N ARG A 37 8.72 -17.93 3.54
CA ARG A 37 10.06 -17.34 3.73
C ARG A 37 10.41 -17.10 5.21
N GLY A 38 9.55 -17.50 6.14
CA GLY A 38 9.76 -17.35 7.58
C GLY A 38 9.53 -15.93 8.12
N ILE A 39 8.88 -15.05 7.35
CA ILE A 39 8.48 -13.71 7.78
C ILE A 39 7.19 -13.83 8.60
N ALA A 40 7.30 -13.51 9.89
CA ALA A 40 6.20 -13.65 10.83
C ALA A 40 5.28 -12.43 10.82
N GLU A 41 5.82 -11.23 10.63
CA GLU A 41 5.03 -10.00 10.47
C GLU A 41 5.29 -9.36 9.12
N LEU A 42 4.21 -9.03 8.42
CA LEU A 42 4.22 -8.36 7.14
C LEU A 42 3.49 -7.03 7.25
N GLY A 43 4.04 -5.98 6.64
CA GLY A 43 3.44 -4.66 6.55
C GLY A 43 3.41 -4.16 5.12
N VAL A 44 2.43 -3.31 4.84
CA VAL A 44 2.24 -2.64 3.56
C VAL A 44 2.52 -1.16 3.73
N ALA A 45 3.32 -0.60 2.82
CA ALA A 45 3.78 0.78 2.87
C ALA A 45 3.61 1.43 1.49
N GLU A 46 2.37 1.55 1.02
CA GLU A 46 2.06 2.17 -0.28
C GLU A 46 2.66 3.58 -0.41
N HIS A 47 3.04 3.93 -1.64
CA HIS A 47 3.62 5.23 -1.95
C HIS A 47 2.66 6.39 -1.63
N ILE A 48 3.11 7.34 -0.80
CA ILE A 48 2.28 8.47 -0.37
C ILE A 48 1.80 9.36 -1.53
N HIS A 49 2.59 9.47 -2.61
CA HIS A 49 2.26 10.32 -3.76
C HIS A 49 1.02 9.86 -4.54
N ARG A 50 0.49 8.67 -4.23
CA ARG A 50 -0.70 8.10 -4.85
C ARG A 50 -2.01 8.59 -4.24
N PHE A 51 -1.98 9.17 -3.04
CA PHE A 51 -3.19 9.58 -2.34
C PHE A 51 -3.52 11.06 -2.58
N THR A 52 -4.79 11.34 -2.86
CA THR A 52 -5.31 12.71 -3.06
C THR A 52 -5.07 13.61 -1.85
N GLN A 53 -5.16 13.06 -0.62
CA GLN A 53 -4.87 13.75 0.63
C GLN A 53 -3.43 14.30 0.68
N SER A 54 -2.47 13.67 0.01
CA SER A 54 -1.08 14.14 -0.06
C SER A 54 -0.94 15.49 -0.77
N LEU A 55 -1.92 15.88 -1.59
CA LEU A 55 -1.94 17.19 -2.25
C LEU A 55 -2.17 18.35 -1.27
N GLU A 56 -2.61 18.09 -0.04
CA GLU A 56 -2.67 19.12 1.01
C GLU A 56 -1.27 19.56 1.47
N VAL A 57 -0.26 18.70 1.28
CA VAL A 57 1.13 18.94 1.69
C VAL A 57 2.03 19.22 0.48
N TRP A 58 1.90 18.44 -0.59
CA TRP A 58 2.77 18.53 -1.78
C TRP A 58 1.98 18.78 -3.06
N GLN A 59 2.34 19.85 -3.74
CA GLN A 59 1.71 20.28 -4.99
C GLN A 59 2.64 20.11 -6.21
N HIS A 60 3.68 19.27 -6.08
CA HIS A 60 4.62 18.97 -7.14
C HIS A 60 3.89 18.31 -8.34
N PRO A 61 4.27 18.58 -9.61
CA PRO A 61 3.61 18.01 -10.77
C PRO A 61 3.50 16.47 -10.76
N TRP A 62 4.49 15.79 -10.20
CA TRP A 62 4.44 14.33 -10.02
C TRP A 62 3.26 13.92 -9.13
N TYR A 63 3.12 14.53 -7.95
CA TYR A 63 2.01 14.24 -7.04
C TYR A 63 0.66 14.53 -7.70
N ARG A 64 0.52 15.67 -8.39
CA ARG A 64 -0.72 16.00 -9.11
C ARG A 64 -1.11 14.99 -10.18
N GLN A 65 -0.12 14.34 -10.80
CA GLN A 65 -0.37 13.33 -11.82
C GLN A 65 -0.81 11.99 -11.20
N TRP A 66 -0.26 11.62 -10.05
CA TRP A 66 -0.39 10.27 -9.49
C TRP A 66 -1.36 10.17 -8.32
N ALA A 67 -1.71 11.28 -7.68
CA ALA A 67 -2.57 11.33 -6.51
C ALA A 67 -4.05 11.09 -6.90
N THR A 68 -4.41 9.84 -7.15
CA THR A 68 -5.74 9.42 -7.61
C THR A 68 -6.50 8.59 -6.59
N ASP A 69 -5.83 8.05 -5.58
CA ASP A 69 -6.42 7.17 -4.59
C ASP A 69 -6.86 7.92 -3.33
N ASP A 70 -7.71 7.27 -2.54
CA ASP A 70 -8.17 7.77 -1.25
C ASP A 70 -7.40 7.10 -0.10
N LEU A 71 -6.76 7.91 0.75
CA LEU A 71 -5.95 7.42 1.86
C LEU A 71 -6.79 6.72 2.93
N ASP A 72 -8.00 7.23 3.20
CA ASP A 72 -8.90 6.66 4.20
C ASP A 72 -9.41 5.28 3.77
N ALA A 73 -9.75 5.11 2.50
CA ALA A 73 -10.13 3.84 1.91
C ALA A 73 -8.99 2.80 1.98
N TYR A 74 -7.76 3.21 1.69
CA TYR A 74 -6.59 2.34 1.87
C TYR A 74 -6.39 1.94 3.34
N ALA A 75 -6.47 2.90 4.26
CA ALA A 75 -6.31 2.62 5.69
C ALA A 75 -7.41 1.69 6.23
N ALA A 76 -8.66 1.87 5.79
CA ALA A 76 -9.77 0.99 6.11
C ALA A 76 -9.54 -0.43 5.58
N PHE A 77 -9.22 -0.56 4.29
CA PHE A 77 -8.89 -1.85 3.67
C PHE A 77 -7.82 -2.62 4.47
N VAL A 78 -6.68 -1.99 4.75
CA VAL A 78 -5.59 -2.68 5.47
C VAL A 78 -6.00 -3.09 6.87
N ARG A 79 -6.69 -2.22 7.61
CA ARG A 79 -7.08 -2.47 9.01
C ARG A 79 -8.22 -3.48 9.16
N GLU A 80 -9.17 -3.46 8.24
CA GLU A 80 -10.44 -4.16 8.38
C GLU A 80 -10.49 -5.46 7.56
N GLU A 81 -9.71 -5.55 6.47
CA GLU A 81 -9.76 -6.68 5.54
C GLU A 81 -8.47 -7.51 5.48
N THR A 82 -7.41 -7.11 6.19
CA THR A 82 -6.11 -7.83 6.17
C THR A 82 -5.50 -7.97 7.57
N ASP A 83 -4.48 -8.83 7.71
CA ASP A 83 -3.65 -8.94 8.92
C ASP A 83 -2.34 -8.11 8.83
N LEU A 84 -2.16 -7.36 7.73
CA LEU A 84 -0.94 -6.61 7.45
C LEU A 84 -0.79 -5.40 8.38
N ARG A 85 0.45 -5.02 8.70
CA ARG A 85 0.73 -3.76 9.38
C ARG A 85 0.52 -2.58 8.41
N LEU A 86 -0.31 -1.63 8.80
CA LEU A 86 -0.55 -0.39 8.05
C LEU A 86 0.64 0.55 8.12
N GLY A 87 1.17 0.93 6.95
CA GLY A 87 2.19 1.95 6.77
C GLY A 87 2.02 2.74 5.48
N LEU A 88 2.92 3.70 5.29
CA LEU A 88 3.07 4.52 4.09
C LEU A 88 4.56 4.67 3.80
N GLU A 89 4.95 4.59 2.53
CA GLU A 89 6.27 5.04 2.08
C GLU A 89 6.19 6.53 1.75
N VAL A 90 6.81 7.37 2.60
CA VAL A 90 6.75 8.83 2.50
C VAL A 90 8.01 9.37 1.84
N ASP A 91 7.84 10.13 0.76
CA ASP A 91 8.96 10.72 0.01
C ASP A 91 9.63 11.86 0.80
N TYR A 92 10.95 12.05 0.61
CA TYR A 92 11.77 13.13 1.20
C TYR A 92 12.00 14.28 0.22
#